data_AF-A0AAV2VZS7-F1
#
_entry.id   AF-A0AAV2VZS7-F1
#
_cell.length_a   1.000
_cell.length_b   1.000
_cell.length_c   1.000
_cell.angle_alpha   90.00
_cell.angle_beta   90.00
_cell.angle_gamma   90.00
#
_symmetry.space_group_name_H-M   'P 1'
#
loop_
_entity.id
_entity.type
_entity.pdbx_description
1 polymer ?
#
loop_
_entity_poly.entity_id
_entity_poly.type
_entity_poly.pdbx_seq_one_letter_code
_entity_poly.pdbx_strand_id
1 'polypeptide(L)' 'MRLSEFPQMGKKGRIKGTRELVAWSNYIIVYQDTNSTLRVLRILHAAQQWPLDNK' A
#
# COMPACT_ATOMS: atom_id res chain seq x y z
N MET A 1 4.58 10.95 -11.63
CA MET A 1 3.68 9.79 -11.83
C MET A 1 2.74 9.73 -10.65
N ARG A 2 1.41 9.65 -10.86
CA ARG A 2 0.42 9.60 -9.79
C ARG A 2 -0.21 8.21 -9.70
N LEU A 3 -0.48 7.74 -8.48
CA LEU A 3 -1.07 6.42 -8.25
C LEU A 3 -2.45 6.25 -8.92
N SER A 4 -3.25 7.32 -8.97
CA SER A 4 -4.56 7.34 -9.64
C SER A 4 -4.49 7.10 -11.15
N GLU A 5 -3.39 7.50 -11.77
CA GLU A 5 -3.16 7.34 -13.22
C GLU A 5 -2.52 5.99 -13.53
N PHE A 6 -1.73 5.45 -12.59
CA PHE A 6 -0.99 4.20 -12.75
C PHE A 6 -1.19 3.25 -11.55
N PRO A 7 -2.41 2.71 -11.32
CA PRO A 7 -2.70 1.81 -10.19
C PRO A 7 -1.83 0.55 -10.13
N GLN A 8 -1.27 0.13 -11.26
CA GLN A 8 -0.44 -1.08 -11.33
C GLN A 8 1.04 -0.84 -10.98
N MET A 9 1.43 0.40 -10.63
CA MET A 9 2.83 0.75 -10.33
C MET A 9 3.36 0.14 -9.01
N GLY A 10 2.47 -0.21 -8.07
CA GLY A 10 2.86 -0.93 -6.86
C GLY A 10 3.11 -2.41 -7.14
N LYS A 11 4.02 -3.02 -6.39
CA LYS A 11 4.27 -4.46 -6.49
C LYS A 11 3.03 -5.24 -6.04
N LYS A 12 2.79 -6.42 -6.60
CA LYS A 12 1.76 -7.33 -6.08
C LYS A 12 2.05 -7.60 -4.60
N GLY A 13 1.07 -7.36 -3.74
CA GLY A 13 1.20 -7.57 -2.31
C GLY A 13 1.14 -9.05 -1.95
N ARG A 14 1.52 -9.36 -0.71
CA ARG A 14 1.48 -10.74 -0.18
C ARG A 14 0.06 -11.32 -0.15
N ILE A 15 -0.95 -10.47 0.08
CA ILE A 15 -2.35 -10.87 0.04
C ILE A 15 -2.88 -10.68 -1.39
N LYS A 16 -3.54 -11.71 -1.93
CA LYS A 16 -4.12 -11.67 -3.29
C LYS A 16 -5.05 -10.47 -3.45
N GLY A 17 -4.88 -9.73 -4.56
CA GLY A 17 -5.66 -8.54 -4.86
C GLY A 17 -5.19 -7.26 -4.18
N THR A 18 -4.10 -7.32 -3.38
CA THR A 18 -3.45 -6.12 -2.83
C THR A 18 -2.19 -5.76 -3.62
N ARG A 19 -1.76 -4.52 -3.48
CA ARG A 19 -0.50 -3.97 -3.98
C ARG A 19 0.22 -3.18 -2.90
N GLU A 20 1.54 -3.18 -2.98
CA GLU A 20 2.45 -2.50 -2.06
C GLU A 20 3.22 -1.42 -2.83
N LEU A 21 3.12 -0.16 -2.39
CA LEU A 21 3.85 0.99 -2.94
C LEU A 21 4.70 1.63 -1.84
N VAL A 22 6.01 1.77 -2.09
CA VAL A 22 6.89 2.60 -1.25
C VAL A 22 6.61 4.05 -1.60
N ALA A 23 5.87 4.75 -0.74
CA ALA A 23 5.42 6.13 -0.98
C ALA A 23 6.38 7.15 -0.38
N TRP A 24 7.18 6.75 0.61
CA TRP A 24 8.24 7.53 1.24
C TRP A 24 9.32 6.60 1.79
N SER A 25 10.46 7.14 2.23
CA SER A 25 11.66 6.40 2.65
C SER A 25 11.37 5.18 3.54
N ASN A 26 10.42 5.29 4.47
CA ASN A 26 10.03 4.19 5.36
C ASN A 26 8.52 3.94 5.39
N TYR A 27 7.77 4.33 4.36
CA TYR A 27 6.32 4.12 4.35
C TYR A 27 5.87 3.31 3.14
N ILE A 28 5.18 2.21 3.42
CA ILE A 28 4.57 1.33 2.43
C ILE A 28 3.06 1.51 2.50
N ILE A 29 2.44 1.89 1.38
CA ILE A 29 1.00 1.91 1.21
C ILE A 29 0.57 0.54 0.68
N VAL A 30 -0.32 -0.11 1.41
CA VAL A 30 -1.04 -1.30 0.96
C VAL A 30 -2.39 -0.86 0.43
N TYR A 31 -2.68 -1.16 -0.83
CA TYR A 31 -3.92 -0.75 -1.49
C TYR A 31 -4.48 -1.83 -2.40
N GLN A 32 -5.72 -1.66 -2.82
CA GLN A 32 -6.36 -2.45 -3.87
C GLN A 32 -6.71 -1.56 -5.04
N ASP A 33 -6.44 -2.06 -6.24
CA ASP A 33 -6.95 -1.51 -7.49
C ASP A 33 -8.24 -2.25 -7.84
N THR A 34 -9.37 -1.57 -7.69
CA THR A 34 -10.68 -2.06 -8.11
C THR A 34 -11.11 -1.30 -9.36
N ASN A 35 -12.03 -1.86 -10.16
CA ASN A 35 -12.40 -1.35 -11.49
C ASN A 35 -12.59 0.17 -11.62
N SER A 36 -12.99 0.86 -10.55
CA SER A 36 -13.20 2.31 -10.55
C SER A 36 -12.61 3.03 -9.34
N THR A 37 -11.90 2.34 -8.45
CA THR A 37 -11.49 2.93 -7.17
C THR A 37 -10.22 2.32 -6.62
N LEU A 38 -9.33 3.20 -6.18
CA LEU A 38 -8.17 2.82 -5.38
C LEU A 38 -8.56 2.86 -3.90
N ARG A 39 -8.49 1.70 -3.24
CA ARG A 39 -8.74 1.60 -1.80
C ARG A 39 -7.44 1.44 -1.05
N VAL A 40 -7.05 2.45 -0.27
CA VAL A 40 -5.93 2.33 0.67
C VAL A 40 -6.41 1.51 1.86
N LEU A 41 -5.76 0.38 2.10
CA LEU A 41 -6.09 -0.54 3.19
C LEU A 41 -5.25 -0.26 4.43
N ARG A 42 -3.97 0.05 4.24
CA ARG A 42 -3.02 0.27 5.34
C ARG A 42 -1.85 1.14 4.90
N ILE A 43 -1.28 1.85 5.86
CA ILE A 43 0.02 2.51 5.76
C ILE A 43 0.93 1.86 6.81
N LEU A 44 2.07 1.32 6.37
CA LEU A 44 3.01 0.60 7.20
C LEU A 44 4.34 1.35 7.26
N HIS A 45 4.96 1.36 8.44
CA HIS A 45 6.37 1.74 8.54
C HIS A 45 7.25 0.55 8.13
N ALA A 46 8.19 0.76 7.21
CA ALA A 46 9.00 -0.34 6.64
C ALA A 46 10.07 -0.86 7.61
N ALA A 47 10.54 -0.01 8.53
CA ALA A 47 11.62 -0.34 9.46
C ALA A 47 11.16 -0.51 10.92
N GLN A 48 9.87 -0.38 11.20
CA GLN A 48 9.32 -0.46 12.57
C GLN A 48 7.94 -1.12 12.53
N GLN A 49 7.58 -1.86 13.57
CA GLN A 49 6.22 -2.38 13.76
C GLN A 49 5.34 -1.25 14.32
N TRP A 50 4.91 -0.37 13.42
CA TRP A 50 4.03 0.75 13.74
C TRP A 50 2.68 0.57 13.02
N PRO A 51 1.54 0.90 13.65
CA PRO A 51 1.41 1.30 15.06
C PRO A 51 1.85 0.18 16.00
N LEU A 52 2.31 0.57 17.20
CA LEU A 52 2.62 -0.39 18.27
C LEU A 52 1.43 -1.33 18.40
N ASP A 53 1.71 -2.62 18.55
CA ASP A 53 0.71 -3.69 18.52
C ASP A 53 -0.51 -3.30 19.36
N ASN A 54 -1.68 -3.22 18.72
CA ASN A 54 -2.95 -2.99 19.41
C ASN A 54 -3.26 -4.26 20.19
N LYS A 55 -2.74 -4.38 21.41
CA LYS A 55 -3.31 -5.27 22.41
C LYS A 55 -4.67 -4.77 22.83
#